data_AF-A0A6P8ZSW7-F1
#
_entry.id   AF-A0A6P8ZSW7-F1
#
_cell.length_a   1.000
_cell.length_b   1.000
_cell.length_c   1.000
_cell.angle_alpha   90.00
_cell.angle_beta   90.00
_cell.angle_gamma   90.00
#
_symmetry.space_group_name_H-M   'P 1'
#
loop_
_entity.id
_entity.type
_entity.pdbx_description
1 polymer ?
#
loop_
_entity_poly.entity_id
_entity_poly.type
_entity_poly.pdbx_seq_one_letter_code
_entity_poly.pdbx_strand_id
1 'polypeptide(L)'
;MPSNCPQMQPPRCPAGDPCKCPCLNPEAVTYVQPLPPPSCAPKQVYRHPKIAVEGSTVYKHSYPGFPPEVALLAKPDLCRPDQGPIKVPGVIDGHTTTTLSYQYPHGTRPQPCRPFGSNLMGRGPMQDATTQKVDYCAKPYCRREPFSDPRMPFPDTPMEGWTTTQMSYAHPQGATAAQSMKPVARVHKVPCPVDGLTTQKMSYVPPAVLPR
;
A
#
# COMPACT_ATOMS: atom_id res chain seq x y z
N MET A 1 11.74 22.47 36.14
CA MET A 1 10.73 21.99 37.10
C MET A 1 9.82 21.01 36.36
N PRO A 2 10.05 19.69 36.40
CA PRO A 2 9.07 18.75 35.85
C PRO A 2 7.98 18.53 36.90
N SER A 3 6.75 18.87 36.55
CA SER A 3 5.56 18.70 37.39
C SER A 3 5.30 17.21 37.61
N ASN A 4 5.54 16.76 38.84
CA ASN A 4 5.29 15.42 39.32
C ASN A 4 3.78 15.22 39.49
N CYS A 5 3.17 14.37 38.66
CA CYS A 5 1.76 14.01 38.77
C CYS A 5 1.67 12.72 39.62
N PRO A 6 0.91 12.70 40.74
CA PRO A 6 0.89 11.55 41.61
C PRO A 6 0.17 10.39 40.91
N GLN A 7 0.91 9.30 40.67
CA GLN A 7 0.35 8.04 40.19
C GLN A 7 -0.51 7.43 41.31
N MET A 8 -1.82 7.69 41.32
CA MET A 8 -2.74 6.88 42.11
C MET A 8 -2.89 5.52 41.43
N GLN A 9 -2.30 4.48 42.04
CA GLN A 9 -2.54 3.11 41.59
C GLN A 9 -3.99 2.72 41.92
N PRO A 10 -4.73 2.09 40.98
CA PRO A 10 -6.08 1.63 41.24
C PRO A 10 -6.10 0.52 42.29
N PRO A 11 -7.21 0.37 43.04
CA PRO A 11 -7.30 -0.63 44.11
C PRO A 11 -7.12 -2.04 43.52
N ARG A 12 -6.11 -2.76 44.02
CA ARG A 12 -5.91 -4.17 43.65
C ARG A 12 -7.04 -5.00 44.23
N CYS A 13 -7.70 -5.78 43.39
CA CYS A 13 -8.70 -6.75 43.84
C CYS A 13 -8.01 -7.80 44.73
N PRO A 14 -8.61 -8.19 45.87
CA PRO A 14 -8.03 -9.23 46.72
C PRO A 14 -7.95 -10.54 45.94
N ALA A 15 -6.77 -11.15 45.93
CA ALA A 15 -6.51 -12.40 45.23
C ALA A 15 -7.25 -13.53 45.95
N GLY A 16 -8.25 -14.12 45.30
CA GLY A 16 -8.98 -15.25 45.87
C GLY A 16 -10.13 -15.79 45.04
N ASP A 17 -10.82 -14.96 44.25
CA ASP A 17 -12.00 -15.39 43.47
C ASP A 17 -12.06 -14.71 42.08
N PRO A 18 -12.66 -15.33 41.05
CA PRO A 18 -12.73 -14.77 39.70
C PRO A 18 -13.56 -13.47 39.67
N CYS A 19 -12.87 -12.34 39.54
CA CYS A 19 -13.51 -11.02 39.53
C CYS A 19 -14.34 -10.80 38.25
N LYS A 20 -15.62 -10.43 38.40
CA LYS A 20 -16.53 -10.03 37.32
C LYS A 20 -16.41 -8.54 36.95
N CYS A 21 -15.26 -7.91 37.24
CA CYS A 21 -15.06 -6.52 36.88
C CYS A 21 -14.70 -6.41 35.39
N PRO A 22 -15.16 -5.36 34.69
CA PRO A 22 -14.84 -5.11 33.28
C PRO A 22 -13.37 -4.73 33.02
N CYS A 23 -12.49 -4.93 34.01
CA CYS A 23 -11.07 -4.59 33.98
C CYS A 23 -10.24 -5.40 32.96
N LEU A 24 -10.78 -6.54 32.48
CA LEU A 24 -9.97 -7.57 31.80
C LEU A 24 -10.13 -7.65 30.28
N ASN A 25 -10.81 -6.70 29.61
CA ASN A 25 -10.78 -6.65 28.14
C ASN A 25 -11.01 -5.21 27.61
N PRO A 26 -9.95 -4.47 27.22
CA PRO A 26 -10.09 -3.15 26.62
C PRO A 26 -10.57 -3.16 25.16
N GLU A 27 -10.77 -4.32 24.51
CA GLU A 27 -11.05 -4.40 23.06
C GLU A 27 -12.52 -4.68 22.67
N ALA A 28 -13.50 -4.65 23.58
CA ALA A 28 -14.88 -4.99 23.22
C ALA A 28 -15.96 -4.07 23.83
N VAL A 29 -15.82 -2.75 23.68
CA VAL A 29 -16.95 -1.82 23.87
C VAL A 29 -17.51 -1.44 22.49
N THR A 30 -18.29 -2.34 21.89
CA THR A 30 -19.06 -1.99 20.69
C THR A 30 -20.35 -1.29 21.11
N TYR A 31 -20.62 -0.12 20.53
CA TYR A 31 -21.87 0.60 20.74
C TYR A 31 -23.04 -0.23 20.19
N VAL A 32 -23.97 -0.61 21.09
CA VAL A 32 -25.22 -1.27 20.71
C VAL A 32 -26.31 -0.21 20.65
N GLN A 33 -26.74 0.13 19.44
CA GLN A 33 -27.81 1.10 19.23
C GLN A 33 -29.14 0.54 19.79
N PRO A 34 -29.83 1.23 20.70
CA PRO A 34 -31.12 0.77 21.20
C PRO A 34 -32.15 0.72 20.07
N LEU A 35 -33.05 -0.26 20.15
CA LEU A 35 -34.15 -0.41 19.19
C LEU A 35 -35.05 0.85 19.23
N PRO A 36 -35.54 1.32 18.07
CA PRO A 36 -36.47 2.44 18.01
C PRO A 36 -37.71 2.19 18.90
N PRO A 37 -38.25 3.23 19.56
CA PRO A 37 -39.45 3.08 20.36
C PRO A 37 -40.62 2.61 19.47
N PRO A 38 -41.49 1.70 19.96
CA PRO A 38 -42.64 1.24 19.20
C PRO A 38 -43.62 2.39 18.95
N SER A 39 -44.31 2.35 17.80
CA SER A 39 -45.27 3.38 17.45
C SER A 39 -46.46 3.39 18.43
N CYS A 40 -46.90 4.59 18.83
CA CYS A 40 -48.08 4.79 19.66
C CYS A 40 -49.41 4.65 18.86
N ALA A 41 -49.37 4.01 17.70
CA ALA A 41 -50.55 3.86 16.83
C ALA A 41 -51.47 2.73 17.35
N PRO A 42 -52.80 2.92 17.29
CA PRO A 42 -53.75 1.90 17.72
C PRO A 42 -53.65 0.66 16.82
N LYS A 43 -53.28 -0.47 17.42
CA LYS A 43 -53.22 -1.76 16.72
C LYS A 43 -54.65 -2.26 16.49
N GLN A 44 -55.07 -2.39 15.23
CA GLN A 44 -56.33 -3.05 14.92
C GLN A 44 -56.19 -4.56 15.15
N VAL A 45 -56.96 -5.09 16.10
CA VAL A 45 -57.02 -6.53 16.39
C VAL A 45 -58.37 -7.05 15.94
N TYR A 46 -58.36 -7.99 14.98
CA TYR A 46 -59.58 -8.66 14.53
C TYR A 46 -60.23 -9.43 15.70
N ARG A 47 -61.53 -9.22 15.90
CA ARG A 47 -62.32 -9.95 16.90
C ARG A 47 -63.25 -10.91 16.17
N HIS A 48 -63.03 -12.22 16.36
CA HIS A 48 -63.93 -13.23 15.81
C HIS A 48 -65.32 -13.14 16.48
N PRO A 49 -66.41 -13.35 15.72
CA PRO A 49 -67.75 -13.42 16.31
C PRO A 49 -67.85 -14.63 17.24
N LYS A 50 -68.43 -14.41 18.43
CA LYS A 50 -68.60 -15.45 19.46
C LYS A 50 -69.80 -16.36 19.22
N ILE A 51 -70.66 -16.00 18.26
CA ILE A 51 -71.91 -16.70 17.98
C ILE A 51 -71.63 -17.72 16.88
N ALA A 52 -71.92 -18.99 17.16
CA ALA A 52 -71.81 -20.06 16.18
C ALA A 52 -72.91 -19.91 15.11
N VAL A 53 -72.55 -20.11 13.85
CA VAL A 53 -73.50 -20.13 12.73
C VAL A 53 -74.24 -21.46 12.73
N GLU A 54 -75.57 -21.45 12.54
CA GLU A 54 -76.37 -22.68 12.47
C GLU A 54 -75.97 -23.55 11.24
N GLY A 55 -75.66 -24.83 11.49
CA GLY A 55 -75.13 -25.77 10.50
C GLY A 55 -76.15 -26.69 9.84
N SER A 56 -77.45 -26.39 10.00
CA SER A 56 -78.54 -27.18 9.45
C SER A 56 -79.04 -26.58 8.14
N THR A 57 -78.77 -27.26 7.03
CA THR A 57 -79.26 -26.86 5.71
C THR A 57 -80.64 -27.47 5.44
N VAL A 58 -81.40 -26.88 4.52
CA VAL A 58 -82.69 -27.44 4.06
C VAL A 58 -82.51 -28.88 3.58
N TYR A 59 -81.41 -29.18 2.88
CA TYR A 59 -81.08 -30.53 2.41
C TYR A 59 -81.04 -31.58 3.54
N LYS A 60 -80.42 -31.25 4.68
CA LYS A 60 -80.36 -32.15 5.84
C LYS A 60 -81.74 -32.43 6.45
N HIS A 61 -82.67 -31.49 6.32
CA HIS A 61 -84.05 -31.69 6.77
C HIS A 61 -84.88 -32.49 5.77
N SER A 62 -84.61 -32.35 4.47
CA SER A 62 -85.36 -33.02 3.40
C SER A 62 -85.00 -34.49 3.19
N TYR A 63 -83.76 -34.89 3.52
CA TYR A 63 -83.26 -36.24 3.27
C TYR A 63 -82.60 -36.83 4.52
N PRO A 64 -83.37 -37.25 5.53
CA PRO A 64 -82.82 -38.07 6.61
C PRO A 64 -82.36 -39.42 6.04
N GLY A 65 -81.13 -39.84 6.34
CA GLY A 65 -80.64 -41.16 5.91
C GLY A 65 -81.53 -42.28 6.46
N PHE A 66 -81.83 -43.28 5.63
CA PHE A 66 -82.61 -44.44 6.08
C PHE A 66 -81.84 -45.24 7.14
N PRO A 67 -82.50 -45.71 8.20
CA PRO A 67 -81.85 -46.56 9.20
C PRO A 67 -81.42 -47.89 8.56
N PRO A 68 -80.23 -48.41 8.90
CA PRO A 68 -79.64 -49.59 8.27
C PRO A 68 -80.49 -50.86 8.43
N GLU A 69 -81.38 -50.90 9.42
CA GLU A 69 -82.29 -52.03 9.67
C GLU A 69 -83.24 -52.30 8.48
N VAL A 70 -83.70 -51.25 7.80
CA VAL A 70 -84.65 -51.38 6.67
C VAL A 70 -83.94 -51.90 5.41
N ALA A 71 -82.63 -51.67 5.28
CA ALA A 71 -81.84 -52.11 4.12
C ALA A 71 -81.52 -53.63 4.16
N LEU A 72 -81.52 -54.24 5.34
CA LEU A 72 -81.26 -55.68 5.50
C LEU A 72 -82.50 -56.54 5.21
N LEU A 73 -83.70 -56.02 5.47
CA LEU A 73 -84.98 -56.70 5.23
C LEU A 73 -85.37 -56.77 3.74
N ALA A 74 -84.71 -56.02 2.86
CA ALA A 74 -85.06 -55.92 1.44
C ALA A 74 -84.35 -56.93 0.52
N LYS A 75 -83.54 -57.85 1.05
CA LYS A 75 -82.84 -58.86 0.23
C LYS A 75 -83.62 -60.19 0.24
N PRO A 76 -84.11 -60.69 -0.92
CA PRO A 76 -84.72 -62.02 -0.99
C PRO A 76 -83.68 -63.13 -0.84
N ASP A 77 -84.08 -64.24 -0.21
CA ASP A 77 -83.23 -65.42 -0.02
C ASP A 77 -82.91 -66.12 -1.34
N LEU A 78 -81.63 -66.42 -1.58
CA LEU A 78 -81.14 -67.12 -2.76
C LEU A 78 -81.44 -68.62 -2.67
N CYS A 79 -82.21 -69.17 -3.61
CA CYS A 79 -82.44 -70.62 -3.74
C CYS A 79 -81.11 -71.34 -4.03
N ARG A 80 -80.59 -72.09 -3.06
CA ARG A 80 -79.48 -73.03 -3.26
C ARG A 80 -80.03 -74.42 -3.58
N PRO A 81 -79.51 -75.14 -4.61
CA PRO A 81 -79.85 -76.54 -4.81
C PRO A 81 -79.18 -77.44 -3.75
N ASP A 82 -79.94 -78.41 -3.23
CA ASP A 82 -79.55 -79.28 -2.09
C ASP A 82 -78.55 -80.41 -2.44
N GLN A 83 -78.32 -80.67 -3.73
CA GLN A 83 -77.44 -81.76 -4.17
C GLN A 83 -76.26 -81.17 -4.95
N GLY A 84 -75.07 -81.24 -4.36
CA GLY A 84 -73.83 -80.80 -5.00
C GLY A 84 -73.51 -81.60 -6.28
N PRO A 85 -72.60 -81.09 -7.12
CA PRO A 85 -72.28 -81.74 -8.39
C PRO A 85 -71.69 -83.15 -8.19
N ILE A 86 -72.13 -84.10 -9.03
CA ILE A 86 -71.67 -85.49 -9.07
C ILE A 86 -70.16 -85.52 -9.32
N LYS A 87 -69.39 -86.09 -8.38
CA LYS A 87 -67.94 -86.27 -8.54
C LYS A 87 -67.69 -87.56 -9.32
N VAL A 88 -67.18 -87.44 -10.55
CA VAL A 88 -66.72 -88.58 -11.35
C VAL A 88 -65.30 -88.97 -10.88
N PRO A 89 -64.99 -90.23 -10.54
CA PRO A 89 -63.66 -90.62 -10.09
C PRO A 89 -62.69 -90.72 -11.27
N GLY A 90 -61.80 -89.75 -11.38
CA GLY A 90 -60.65 -89.77 -12.29
C GLY A 90 -59.60 -88.79 -11.77
N VAL A 91 -58.34 -89.21 -11.66
CA VAL A 91 -57.24 -88.29 -11.34
C VAL A 91 -56.93 -87.54 -12.63
N ILE A 92 -57.40 -86.30 -12.71
CA ILE A 92 -57.04 -85.35 -13.76
C ILE A 92 -55.71 -84.71 -13.37
N ASP A 93 -54.72 -84.79 -14.25
CA ASP A 93 -53.45 -84.07 -14.07
C ASP A 93 -53.74 -82.57 -13.99
N GLY A 94 -53.48 -81.98 -12.81
CA GLY A 94 -53.81 -80.59 -12.50
C GLY A 94 -52.88 -79.55 -13.15
N HIS A 95 -51.96 -80.00 -14.00
CA HIS A 95 -50.99 -79.12 -14.66
C HIS A 95 -51.47 -78.75 -16.05
N THR A 96 -51.57 -77.45 -16.31
CA THR A 96 -51.84 -76.91 -17.64
C THR A 96 -50.53 -76.73 -18.40
N THR A 97 -50.60 -76.73 -19.73
CA THR A 97 -49.43 -76.46 -20.60
C THR A 97 -48.73 -75.15 -20.22
N THR A 98 -49.49 -74.14 -19.81
CA THR A 98 -48.98 -72.86 -19.32
C THR A 98 -48.14 -73.02 -18.04
N THR A 99 -48.61 -73.79 -17.05
CA THR A 99 -47.82 -74.04 -15.81
C THR A 99 -46.52 -74.79 -16.06
N LEU A 100 -46.47 -75.65 -17.08
CA LEU A 100 -45.25 -76.40 -17.42
C LEU A 100 -44.27 -75.59 -18.27
N SER A 101 -44.77 -74.70 -19.13
CA SER A 101 -43.95 -73.94 -20.08
C SER A 101 -43.43 -72.61 -19.53
N TYR A 102 -44.15 -71.96 -18.62
CA TYR A 102 -43.78 -70.66 -18.07
C TYR A 102 -43.36 -70.76 -16.60
N GLN A 103 -42.26 -71.47 -16.35
CA GLN A 103 -41.62 -71.46 -15.03
C GLN A 103 -40.75 -70.21 -14.88
N TYR A 104 -40.70 -69.66 -13.66
CA TYR A 104 -39.90 -68.47 -13.38
C TYR A 104 -38.42 -68.80 -13.62
N PRO A 105 -37.72 -68.07 -14.51
CA PRO A 105 -36.32 -68.33 -14.77
C PRO A 105 -35.50 -68.03 -13.50
N HIS A 106 -34.82 -69.05 -12.98
CA HIS A 106 -33.86 -68.90 -11.89
C HIS A 106 -32.59 -68.21 -12.41
N GLY A 107 -32.68 -66.90 -12.65
CA GLY A 107 -31.56 -66.05 -13.01
C GLY A 107 -31.12 -65.19 -11.83
N THR A 108 -29.83 -65.19 -11.52
CA THR A 108 -29.25 -64.20 -10.62
C THR A 108 -29.21 -62.84 -11.33
N ARG A 109 -29.54 -61.77 -10.61
CA ARG A 109 -29.53 -60.41 -11.17
C ARG A 109 -28.10 -60.05 -11.60
N PRO A 110 -27.89 -59.48 -12.80
CA PRO A 110 -26.56 -59.04 -13.22
C PRO A 110 -26.04 -57.98 -12.26
N GLN A 111 -24.76 -58.08 -11.88
CA GLN A 111 -24.12 -57.08 -11.04
C GLN A 111 -23.95 -55.77 -11.82
N PRO A 112 -24.13 -54.60 -11.17
CA PRO A 112 -23.88 -53.32 -11.82
C PRO A 112 -22.39 -53.18 -12.18
N CYS A 113 -22.12 -52.76 -13.42
CA CYS A 113 -20.77 -52.38 -13.86
C CYS A 113 -20.36 -51.08 -13.16
N ARG A 114 -19.61 -51.18 -12.06
CA ARG A 114 -19.05 -50.00 -11.39
C ARG A 114 -17.75 -49.58 -12.08
N PRO A 115 -17.53 -48.27 -12.34
CA PRO A 115 -16.25 -47.81 -12.84
C PRO A 115 -15.15 -48.18 -11.84
N PHE A 116 -13.99 -48.58 -12.36
CA PHE A 116 -12.82 -48.80 -11.53
C PHE A 116 -12.49 -47.49 -10.82
N GLY A 117 -12.33 -47.52 -9.49
CA GLY A 117 -12.03 -46.32 -8.71
C GLY A 117 -10.71 -45.73 -9.16
N SER A 118 -10.73 -44.75 -10.06
CA SER A 118 -9.55 -43.97 -10.39
C SER A 118 -9.32 -43.03 -9.21
N ASN A 119 -8.24 -43.29 -8.47
CA ASN A 119 -7.74 -42.32 -7.50
C ASN A 119 -7.15 -41.16 -8.31
N LEU A 120 -8.00 -40.22 -8.72
CA LEU A 120 -7.64 -39.00 -9.46
C LEU A 120 -6.89 -37.99 -8.59
N MET A 121 -6.85 -38.23 -7.27
CA MET A 121 -5.95 -37.51 -6.39
C MET A 121 -4.52 -37.95 -6.71
N GLY A 122 -3.79 -37.08 -7.41
CA GLY A 122 -2.36 -37.24 -7.63
C GLY A 122 -1.64 -37.57 -6.33
N ARG A 123 -0.68 -38.49 -6.39
CA ARG A 123 0.14 -38.85 -5.23
C ARG A 123 1.01 -37.65 -4.85
N GLY A 124 0.83 -37.12 -3.65
CA GLY A 124 1.74 -36.11 -3.09
C GLY A 124 1.02 -34.95 -2.40
N PRO A 125 1.77 -34.13 -1.64
CA PRO A 125 1.24 -32.90 -1.06
C PRO A 125 0.87 -31.90 -2.17
N MET A 126 -0.10 -31.04 -1.88
CA MET A 126 -0.46 -29.93 -2.76
C MET A 126 0.73 -28.95 -2.84
N GLN A 127 0.98 -28.39 -4.02
CA GLN A 127 1.98 -27.33 -4.18
C GLN A 127 1.46 -26.03 -3.55
N ASP A 128 2.05 -25.62 -2.43
CA ASP A 128 1.63 -24.43 -1.68
C ASP A 128 2.33 -23.13 -2.13
N ALA A 129 3.28 -23.24 -3.07
CA ALA A 129 4.07 -22.13 -3.58
C ALA A 129 3.34 -21.43 -4.73
N THR A 130 2.77 -20.25 -4.43
CA THR A 130 2.23 -19.32 -5.42
C THR A 130 3.34 -18.72 -6.28
N THR A 131 3.08 -18.42 -7.55
CA THR A 131 4.02 -17.73 -8.47
C THR A 131 4.63 -16.47 -7.85
N GLN A 132 3.83 -15.67 -7.14
CA GLN A 132 4.33 -14.47 -6.44
C GLN A 132 5.47 -14.78 -5.45
N LYS A 133 5.36 -15.85 -4.67
CA LYS A 133 6.38 -16.24 -3.68
C LYS A 133 7.67 -16.74 -4.35
N VAL A 134 7.55 -17.36 -5.53
CA VAL A 134 8.68 -17.88 -6.29
C VAL A 134 9.38 -16.74 -7.04
N ASP A 135 8.62 -15.87 -7.69
CA ASP A 135 9.13 -14.87 -8.63
C ASP A 135 9.66 -13.60 -7.92
N TYR A 136 9.05 -13.23 -6.80
CA TYR A 136 9.40 -12.01 -6.04
C TYR A 136 10.28 -12.33 -4.82
N CYS A 137 11.36 -13.08 -5.05
CA CYS A 137 12.41 -13.30 -4.06
C CYS A 137 13.36 -12.10 -3.95
N ALA A 138 14.08 -12.01 -2.83
CA ALA A 138 15.13 -11.00 -2.65
C ALA A 138 16.23 -11.18 -3.72
N LYS A 139 16.39 -10.18 -4.59
CA LYS A 139 17.43 -10.16 -5.62
C LYS A 139 18.76 -9.71 -5.01
N PRO A 140 19.91 -10.26 -5.44
CA PRO A 140 21.20 -9.76 -5.01
C PRO A 140 21.34 -8.28 -5.37
N TYR A 141 21.62 -7.45 -4.36
CA TYR A 141 21.83 -6.02 -4.52
C TYR A 141 23.33 -5.76 -4.69
N CYS A 142 23.72 -5.24 -5.85
CA CYS A 142 25.07 -4.70 -6.04
C CYS A 142 25.09 -3.24 -5.59
N ARG A 143 25.81 -2.95 -4.50
CA ARG A 143 26.05 -1.58 -4.05
C ARG A 143 26.81 -0.84 -5.15
N ARG A 144 26.25 0.26 -5.65
CA ARG A 144 26.96 1.16 -6.57
C ARG A 144 28.05 1.88 -5.79
N GLU A 145 29.28 1.79 -6.28
CA GLU A 145 30.35 2.63 -5.77
C GLU A 145 30.13 4.08 -6.20
N PRO A 146 30.46 5.05 -5.33
CA PRO A 146 30.42 6.45 -5.71
C PRO A 146 31.38 6.69 -6.88
N PHE A 147 30.89 7.38 -7.91
CA PHE A 147 31.73 7.81 -9.02
C PHE A 147 32.75 8.84 -8.50
N SER A 148 34.03 8.47 -8.47
CA SER A 148 35.11 9.43 -8.30
C SER A 148 35.46 10.00 -9.67
N ASP A 149 35.17 11.27 -9.88
CA ASP A 149 35.65 11.98 -11.06
C ASP A 149 37.19 11.92 -11.09
N PRO A 150 37.84 11.53 -12.20
CA PRO A 150 39.27 11.70 -12.34
C PRO A 150 39.59 13.18 -12.15
N ARG A 151 40.13 13.54 -10.97
CA ARG A 151 40.53 14.91 -10.64
C ARG A 151 41.39 15.46 -11.78
N MET A 152 40.82 16.36 -12.58
CA MET A 152 41.58 17.07 -13.60
C MET A 152 42.64 17.88 -12.87
N PRO A 153 43.95 17.69 -13.17
CA PRO A 153 44.98 18.47 -12.51
C PRO A 153 44.77 19.95 -12.87
N PHE A 154 44.70 20.80 -11.85
CA PHE A 154 44.78 22.23 -12.06
C PHE A 154 46.19 22.59 -12.53
N PRO A 155 46.36 23.48 -13.51
CA PRO A 155 47.68 23.94 -13.90
C PRO A 155 48.31 24.75 -12.74
N ASP A 156 49.41 24.26 -12.19
CA ASP A 156 50.19 24.93 -11.14
C ASP A 156 51.07 26.08 -11.69
N THR A 157 50.98 26.35 -13.00
CA THR A 157 51.77 27.39 -13.65
C THR A 157 51.15 28.77 -13.45
N PRO A 158 51.89 29.76 -12.92
CA PRO A 158 51.39 31.13 -12.83
C PRO A 158 51.16 31.71 -14.23
N MET A 159 50.17 32.60 -14.34
CA MET A 159 49.95 33.38 -15.56
C MET A 159 51.17 34.25 -15.86
N GLU A 160 51.52 34.40 -17.14
CA GLU A 160 52.60 35.30 -17.56
C GLU A 160 52.30 36.74 -17.10
N GLY A 161 53.09 37.27 -16.17
CA GLY A 161 52.86 38.57 -15.53
C GLY A 161 53.36 39.78 -16.31
N TRP A 162 53.77 39.60 -17.56
CA TRP A 162 54.43 40.64 -18.34
C TRP A 162 53.39 41.39 -19.16
N THR A 163 53.18 42.66 -18.81
CA THR A 163 52.24 43.52 -19.54
C THR A 163 52.93 44.14 -20.75
N THR A 164 52.18 44.45 -21.81
CA THR A 164 52.68 45.15 -23.00
C THR A 164 53.42 46.43 -22.63
N THR A 165 52.95 47.15 -21.60
CA THR A 165 53.60 48.37 -21.11
C THR A 165 55.00 48.09 -20.55
N GLN A 166 55.18 47.02 -19.77
CA GLN A 166 56.49 46.64 -19.23
C GLN A 166 57.47 46.24 -20.33
N MET A 167 56.99 45.58 -21.39
CA MET A 167 57.82 45.16 -22.52
C MET A 167 58.16 46.31 -23.47
N SER A 168 57.21 47.22 -23.72
CA SER A 168 57.36 48.32 -24.69
C SER A 168 58.05 49.56 -24.13
N TYR A 169 57.98 49.81 -22.81
CA TYR A 169 58.52 51.01 -22.18
C TYR A 169 59.64 50.73 -21.18
N ALA A 170 60.40 49.65 -21.36
CA ALA A 170 61.58 49.39 -20.56
C ALA A 170 62.63 50.49 -20.79
N HIS A 171 63.25 50.98 -19.71
CA HIS A 171 64.31 51.99 -19.81
C HIS A 171 65.47 51.45 -20.65
N PRO A 172 65.97 52.21 -21.65
CA PRO A 172 67.09 51.77 -22.46
C PRO A 172 68.32 51.58 -21.58
N GLN A 173 68.80 50.34 -21.49
CA GLN A 173 70.03 50.03 -20.78
C GLN A 173 71.21 50.67 -21.53
N GLY A 174 71.98 51.52 -20.83
CA GLY A 174 73.20 52.11 -21.38
C GLY A 174 73.07 53.52 -21.95
N ALA A 175 72.03 54.29 -21.61
CA ALA A 175 72.04 55.73 -21.87
C ALA A 175 73.19 56.39 -21.11
N THR A 176 74.25 56.80 -21.82
CA THR A 176 75.38 57.50 -21.24
C THR A 176 75.02 58.95 -20.94
N ALA A 177 75.52 59.49 -19.82
CA ALA A 177 75.30 60.89 -19.49
C ALA A 177 75.93 61.79 -20.56
N ALA A 178 75.19 62.82 -21.00
CA ALA A 178 75.68 63.78 -21.97
C ALA A 178 76.93 64.50 -21.45
N GLN A 179 77.99 64.58 -22.27
CA GLN A 179 79.21 65.28 -21.91
C GLN A 179 79.01 66.80 -21.93
N SER A 180 79.57 67.50 -20.94
CA SER A 180 79.48 68.96 -20.84
C SER A 180 80.46 69.64 -21.81
N MET A 181 79.92 70.48 -22.70
CA MET A 181 80.67 71.31 -23.66
C MET A 181 81.23 72.62 -23.06
N LYS A 182 81.19 72.79 -21.73
CA LYS A 182 81.65 74.04 -21.09
C LYS A 182 83.15 74.23 -21.30
N PRO A 183 83.61 75.42 -21.76
CA PRO A 183 85.03 75.67 -21.96
C PRO A 183 85.77 75.61 -20.62
N VAL A 184 86.97 75.02 -20.64
CA VAL A 184 87.82 74.94 -19.45
C VAL A 184 88.28 76.35 -19.10
N ALA A 185 87.89 76.85 -17.92
CA ALA A 185 88.34 78.13 -17.42
C ALA A 185 89.85 78.09 -17.14
N ARG A 186 90.66 78.54 -18.10
CA ARG A 186 92.11 78.70 -17.93
C ARG A 186 92.37 80.13 -17.45
N VAL A 187 92.78 80.28 -16.20
CA VAL A 187 93.20 81.58 -15.66
C VAL A 187 94.61 81.89 -16.17
N HIS A 188 94.73 82.80 -17.13
CA HIS A 188 96.02 83.32 -17.57
C HIS A 188 96.47 84.43 -16.63
N LYS A 189 97.55 84.20 -15.87
CA LYS A 189 98.21 85.26 -15.09
C LYS A 189 99.06 86.10 -16.06
N VAL A 190 98.76 87.40 -16.16
CA VAL A 190 99.58 88.33 -16.95
C VAL A 190 100.92 88.54 -16.22
N PRO A 191 102.08 88.46 -16.90
CA PRO A 191 103.38 88.46 -16.25
C PRO A 191 103.82 89.82 -15.68
N CYS A 192 103.18 90.92 -16.07
CA CYS A 192 103.55 92.26 -15.66
C CYS A 192 102.42 92.95 -14.86
N PRO A 193 102.71 93.63 -13.73
CA PRO A 193 101.74 94.50 -13.07
C PRO A 193 101.25 95.60 -14.01
N VAL A 194 99.96 95.92 -13.95
CA VAL A 194 99.39 97.05 -14.71
C VAL A 194 99.84 98.36 -14.04
N ASP A 195 100.37 99.31 -14.81
CA ASP A 195 100.80 100.61 -14.31
C ASP A 195 99.61 101.39 -13.73
N GLY A 196 99.62 101.61 -12.41
CA GLY A 196 98.52 102.24 -11.65
C GLY A 196 98.49 103.78 -11.68
N LEU A 197 99.12 104.40 -12.67
CA LEU A 197 99.17 105.86 -12.81
C LEU A 197 97.94 106.34 -13.59
N THR A 198 97.02 107.01 -12.88
CA THR A 198 95.86 107.64 -13.50
C THR A 198 96.25 109.00 -14.10
N THR A 199 95.54 109.43 -15.15
CA THR A 199 95.77 110.72 -15.82
C THR A 199 95.75 111.89 -14.84
N GLN A 200 94.89 111.85 -13.81
CA GLN A 200 94.85 112.86 -12.77
C GLN A 200 96.16 112.97 -11.98
N LYS A 201 96.75 111.82 -11.58
CA LYS A 201 98.05 111.80 -10.87
C LYS A 201 99.18 112.35 -11.73
N MET A 202 99.11 112.16 -13.05
CA MET A 202 100.09 112.71 -13.98
C MET A 202 99.88 114.21 -14.26
N SER A 203 98.62 114.67 -14.28
CA SER A 203 98.28 116.03 -14.71
C SER A 203 98.40 117.07 -13.60
N TYR A 204 98.16 116.69 -12.35
CA TYR A 204 98.17 117.61 -11.20
C TYR A 204 99.36 117.31 -10.29
N VAL A 205 100.55 117.74 -10.72
CA VAL A 205 101.76 117.77 -9.88
C VAL A 205 101.89 119.18 -9.29
N PRO A 206 102.08 119.33 -7.96
CA PRO A 206 102.11 120.64 -7.34
C PRO A 206 103.22 121.53 -7.93
N PRO A 207 102.90 122.75 -8.42
CA PRO A 207 103.89 123.60 -9.07
C PRO A 207 104.90 124.13 -8.05
N ALA A 208 106.17 124.16 -8.45
CA ALA A 208 107.25 124.72 -7.63
C ALA A 208 107.04 126.23 -7.46
N VAL A 209 106.96 126.70 -6.22
CA VAL A 209 106.75 128.12 -5.89
C VAL A 209 108.12 128.79 -5.76
N LEU A 210 108.36 129.86 -6.53
CA LEU A 210 109.58 130.66 -6.39
C LEU A 210 109.43 131.65 -5.22
N PRO A 211 110.45 131.78 -4.34
CA PRO A 211 110.41 132.68 -3.19
C PRO A 211 110.49 134.16 -3.61
N ARG A 212 109.85 135.02 -2.81
CA ARG A 212 109.63 136.47 -3.07
C ARG A 212 110.83 137.34 -2.71
#